data_AF-A0A3A4RQ53-F1
#
_entry.id   AF-A0A3A4RQ53-F1
#
_cell.length_a   1.000
_cell.length_b   1.000
_cell.length_c   1.000
_cell.angle_alpha   90.00
_cell.angle_beta   90.00
_cell.angle_gamma   90.00
#
_symmetry.space_group_name_H-M   'P 1'
#
loop_
_entity.id
_entity.type
_entity.pdbx_description
1 polymer ?
#
loop_
_entity_poly.entity_id
_entity_poly.type
_entity_poly.pdbx_seq_one_letter_code
_entity_poly.pdbx_strand_id
1 'polypeptide(L)'
;MKRLFPFFRKKIEKKEEIEVSEDVMRVPRLIEPLLNKAALDIVDLYKSKLIGEPVTYIVPAIWGAKEKGKMDTVQDEIYRKVTPLIHEIFDTLNLDCQTASQRFAVGYMIKGLIISKITYMIEILKNRLKDDVAVGDPKSERSLAYVEPIGNA
;
A
#
# COMPACT_ATOMS: atom_id res chain seq x y z
N MET A 1 -33.51 -19.65 45.60
CA MET A 1 -32.21 -19.28 44.98
C MET A 1 -32.09 -20.09 43.69
N LYS A 2 -31.90 -19.61 42.47
CA LYS A 2 -31.42 -18.34 41.89
C LYS A 2 -31.92 -18.26 40.42
N ARG A 3 -32.39 -17.07 40.02
CA ARG A 3 -32.18 -16.33 38.75
C ARG A 3 -32.26 -17.14 37.43
N LEU A 4 -33.33 -17.03 36.63
CA LEU A 4 -33.62 -15.93 35.68
C LEU A 4 -32.37 -15.34 35.00
N PHE A 5 -32.05 -15.85 33.80
CA PHE A 5 -31.24 -15.15 32.79
C PHE A 5 -31.80 -15.47 31.40
N PRO A 6 -32.48 -14.53 30.72
CA PRO A 6 -32.62 -14.55 29.27
C PRO A 6 -31.40 -13.81 28.70
N PHE A 7 -30.38 -14.53 28.24
CA PHE A 7 -29.19 -13.90 27.65
C PHE A 7 -29.12 -14.19 26.15
N PHE A 8 -29.44 -13.13 25.39
CA PHE A 8 -29.02 -12.83 24.03
C PHE A 8 -29.50 -13.73 22.89
N ARG A 9 -30.75 -13.49 22.50
CA ARG A 9 -31.18 -13.64 21.10
C ARG A 9 -30.36 -12.66 20.26
N LYS A 10 -29.28 -13.17 19.64
CA LYS A 10 -28.42 -12.45 18.69
C LYS A 10 -29.30 -11.84 17.59
N LYS A 11 -29.56 -10.54 17.71
CA LYS A 11 -30.20 -9.75 16.65
C LYS A 11 -29.13 -9.66 15.56
N ILE A 12 -29.29 -10.49 14.52
CA ILE A 12 -28.51 -10.32 13.29
C ILE A 12 -28.95 -8.96 12.76
N GLU A 13 -28.15 -7.95 13.00
CA GLU A 13 -28.31 -6.65 12.36
C GLU A 13 -28.27 -6.93 10.86
N LYS A 14 -29.39 -6.60 10.22
CA LYS A 14 -29.57 -6.67 8.78
C LYS A 14 -28.41 -5.87 8.20
N LYS A 15 -27.49 -6.55 7.50
CA LYS A 15 -26.39 -5.91 6.78
C LYS A 15 -27.05 -4.91 5.85
N GLU A 16 -27.00 -3.62 6.17
CA GLU A 16 -27.42 -2.57 5.27
C GLU A 16 -26.50 -2.72 4.06
N GLU A 17 -27.03 -3.31 2.98
CA GLU A 17 -26.41 -3.21 1.68
C GLU A 17 -26.41 -1.72 1.36
N ILE A 18 -25.26 -1.07 1.60
CA ILE A 18 -25.02 0.27 1.11
C ILE A 18 -25.15 0.14 -0.40
N GLU A 19 -26.28 0.59 -0.93
CA GLU A 19 -26.52 0.69 -2.35
C GLU A 19 -25.52 1.74 -2.86
N VAL A 20 -24.34 1.26 -3.26
CA VAL A 20 -23.24 2.13 -3.68
C VAL A 20 -23.69 2.75 -4.99
N SER A 21 -24.25 3.95 -4.91
CA SER A 21 -24.72 4.66 -6.08
C SER A 21 -23.56 4.88 -7.05
N GLU A 22 -23.88 4.99 -8.34
CA GLU A 22 -22.88 5.23 -9.38
C GLU A 22 -22.04 6.50 -9.10
N ASP A 23 -22.62 7.45 -8.37
CA ASP A 23 -21.97 8.66 -7.90
C ASP A 23 -20.86 8.40 -6.86
N VAL A 24 -21.07 7.46 -5.93
CA VAL A 24 -20.06 7.06 -4.93
C VAL A 24 -18.86 6.37 -5.59
N MET A 25 -19.08 5.61 -6.68
CA MET A 25 -18.00 4.93 -7.41
C MET A 25 -17.21 5.85 -8.35
N ARG A 26 -17.73 7.04 -8.66
CA ARG A 26 -17.08 7.97 -9.60
C ARG A 26 -15.68 8.36 -9.15
N VAL A 27 -15.52 8.71 -7.87
CA VAL A 27 -14.25 9.19 -7.31
C VAL A 27 -13.18 8.08 -7.24
N PRO A 28 -13.45 6.88 -6.69
CA PRO A 28 -12.51 5.76 -6.73
C PRO A 28 -12.03 5.42 -8.15
N ARG A 29 -12.94 5.42 -9.13
CA ARG A 29 -12.61 5.12 -10.55
C ARG A 29 -11.65 6.13 -11.18
N LEU A 30 -11.57 7.35 -10.66
CA LEU A 30 -10.63 8.37 -11.14
C LEU A 30 -9.28 8.29 -10.42
N ILE A 31 -9.29 8.07 -9.11
CA ILE A 31 -8.07 8.11 -8.28
C ILE A 31 -7.28 6.81 -8.38
N GLU A 32 -7.96 5.66 -8.43
CA GLU A 32 -7.29 4.37 -8.44
C GLU A 32 -6.34 4.21 -9.63
N PRO A 33 -6.72 4.54 -10.89
CA PRO A 33 -5.80 4.51 -12.02
C PRO A 33 -4.58 5.42 -11.83
N LEU A 34 -4.77 6.63 -11.26
CA LEU A 34 -3.68 7.57 -10.99
C LEU A 34 -2.67 6.97 -10.00
N LEU A 35 -3.15 6.40 -8.89
CA LEU A 35 -2.32 5.75 -7.89
C LEU A 35 -1.60 4.51 -8.45
N ASN A 36 -2.32 3.67 -9.18
CA ASN A 36 -1.77 2.45 -9.75
C ASN A 36 -0.68 2.76 -10.79
N LYS A 37 -0.95 3.71 -11.69
CA LYS A 37 0.01 4.16 -12.68
C LYS A 37 1.26 4.73 -12.03
N ALA A 38 1.11 5.62 -11.04
CA ALA A 38 2.25 6.20 -10.37
C ALA A 38 3.13 5.16 -9.66
N ALA A 39 2.52 4.20 -8.95
CA ALA A 39 3.26 3.13 -8.30
C ALA A 39 3.99 2.26 -9.33
N LEU A 40 3.32 1.91 -10.44
CA LEU A 40 3.90 1.12 -11.52
C LEU A 40 5.07 1.84 -12.19
N ASP A 41 4.89 3.11 -12.54
CA ASP A 41 5.91 3.93 -13.20
C ASP A 41 7.16 4.09 -12.32
N ILE A 42 6.98 4.30 -11.01
CA ILE A 42 8.10 4.38 -10.04
C ILE A 42 8.83 3.05 -9.96
N VAL A 43 8.10 1.94 -9.83
CA VAL A 43 8.71 0.62 -9.72
C VAL A 43 9.43 0.25 -11.00
N ASP A 44 8.82 0.44 -12.17
CA ASP A 44 9.46 0.04 -13.43
C ASP A 44 10.74 0.84 -13.72
N LEU A 45 10.71 2.15 -13.45
CA LEU A 45 11.85 3.04 -13.70
C LEU A 45 13.01 2.79 -12.73
N TYR A 46 12.71 2.48 -11.46
CA TYR A 46 13.73 2.37 -10.41
C TYR A 46 13.91 0.96 -9.84
N LYS A 47 13.30 -0.07 -10.42
CA LYS A 47 13.30 -1.47 -9.91
C LYS A 47 14.67 -1.96 -9.47
N SER A 48 15.70 -1.76 -10.28
CA SER A 48 17.04 -2.26 -9.99
C SER A 48 17.61 -1.67 -8.70
N LYS A 49 17.33 -0.39 -8.43
CA LYS A 49 17.71 0.26 -7.17
C LYS A 49 16.80 -0.20 -6.04
N LEU A 50 15.48 -0.16 -6.24
CA LEU A 50 14.49 -0.44 -5.21
C LEU A 50 14.54 -1.88 -4.68
N ILE A 51 14.87 -2.85 -5.52
CA ILE A 51 15.04 -4.26 -5.14
C ILE A 51 16.28 -4.46 -4.26
N GLY A 52 17.35 -3.69 -4.49
CA GLY A 52 18.58 -3.78 -3.71
C GLY A 52 18.51 -3.13 -2.33
N GLU A 53 17.48 -2.32 -2.07
CA GLU A 53 17.33 -1.56 -0.83
C GLU A 53 16.32 -2.21 0.13
N PRO A 54 16.40 -1.90 1.45
CA PRO A 54 15.34 -2.21 2.40
C PRO A 54 14.02 -1.57 1.97
N VAL A 55 12.89 -2.22 2.25
CA VAL A 55 11.57 -1.72 1.82
C VAL A 55 11.24 -0.34 2.39
N THR A 56 11.81 0.01 3.54
CA THR A 56 11.69 1.32 4.17
C THR A 56 12.37 2.45 3.40
N TYR A 57 13.22 2.14 2.41
CA TYR A 57 13.91 3.13 1.57
C TYR A 57 12.94 4.06 0.81
N ILE A 58 11.75 3.56 0.44
CA ILE A 58 10.76 4.35 -0.31
C ILE A 58 10.09 5.43 0.55
N VAL A 59 10.07 5.25 1.88
CA VAL A 59 9.38 6.13 2.82
C VAL A 59 9.83 7.59 2.68
N PRO A 60 11.12 7.95 2.83
CA PRO A 60 11.56 9.34 2.67
C PRO A 60 11.30 9.91 1.27
N ALA A 61 11.34 9.07 0.23
CA ALA A 61 11.08 9.48 -1.15
C ALA A 61 9.62 9.92 -1.38
N ILE A 62 8.66 9.32 -0.67
CA ILE A 62 7.25 9.69 -0.77
C ILE A 62 6.89 10.84 0.19
N TRP A 63 7.47 10.85 1.39
CA TRP A 63 7.16 11.88 2.38
C TRP A 63 7.77 13.24 2.01
N GLY A 64 8.91 13.26 1.31
CA GLY A 64 9.70 14.48 1.08
C GLY A 64 10.46 14.93 2.32
N ALA A 65 10.68 14.01 3.26
CA ALA A 65 11.30 14.28 4.55
C ALA A 65 12.28 13.15 4.89
N LYS A 66 13.34 13.50 5.61
CA LYS A 66 14.28 12.53 6.16
C LYS A 66 13.92 12.23 7.60
N GLU A 67 13.96 10.96 7.99
CA GLU A 67 14.15 10.62 9.40
C GLU A 67 15.60 10.91 9.82
N LYS A 68 16.62 10.52 9.03
CA LYS A 68 18.06 10.83 9.26
C LYS A 68 18.87 10.79 7.94
N GLY A 69 19.46 11.90 7.48
CA GLY A 69 20.46 11.90 6.37
C GLY A 69 20.17 12.84 5.19
N LYS A 70 20.89 12.70 4.06
CA LYS A 70 20.51 13.30 2.75
C LYS A 70 19.70 12.29 1.93
N MET A 71 18.61 12.73 1.31
CA MET A 71 17.92 11.93 0.29
C MET A 71 18.91 11.78 -0.84
N ASP A 72 19.02 10.57 -1.37
CA ASP A 72 19.82 10.36 -2.56
C ASP A 72 19.07 10.85 -3.82
N THR A 73 19.75 10.79 -4.97
CA THR A 73 19.21 11.24 -6.25
C THR A 73 17.93 10.51 -6.63
N VAL A 74 17.84 9.20 -6.39
CA VAL A 74 16.67 8.40 -6.75
C VAL A 74 15.48 8.76 -5.85
N GLN A 75 15.71 8.96 -4.56
CA GLN A 75 14.66 9.42 -3.64
C GLN A 75 14.14 10.82 -4.02
N ASP A 76 15.03 11.74 -4.42
CA ASP A 76 14.62 13.09 -4.88
C ASP A 76 13.82 13.04 -6.19
N GLU A 77 14.24 12.21 -7.14
CA GLU A 77 13.51 12.02 -8.40
C GLU A 77 12.12 11.41 -8.18
N ILE A 78 12.00 10.42 -7.30
CA ILE A 78 10.70 9.85 -6.90
C ILE A 78 9.83 10.92 -6.25
N TYR A 79 10.38 11.71 -5.32
CA TYR A 79 9.64 12.78 -4.66
C TYR A 79 9.10 13.82 -5.64
N ARG A 80 9.91 14.22 -6.62
CA ARG A 80 9.51 15.14 -7.69
C ARG A 80 8.42 14.58 -8.60
N LYS A 81 8.37 13.25 -8.79
CA LYS A 81 7.31 12.58 -9.57
C LYS A 81 6.00 12.45 -8.77
N VAL A 82 6.09 12.21 -7.47
CA VAL A 82 4.92 11.95 -6.61
C VAL A 82 4.22 13.23 -6.19
N THR A 83 4.96 14.32 -5.99
CA THR A 83 4.39 15.58 -5.52
C THR A 83 3.29 16.12 -6.46
N PRO A 84 3.51 16.23 -7.79
CA PRO A 84 2.47 16.67 -8.73
C PRO A 84 1.25 15.76 -8.75
N LEU A 85 1.43 14.44 -8.64
CA LEU A 85 0.34 13.47 -8.56
C LEU A 85 -0.55 13.71 -7.34
N ILE A 86 0.04 13.99 -6.19
CA ILE A 86 -0.73 14.29 -4.98
C ILE A 86 -1.59 15.54 -5.21
N HIS A 87 -1.04 16.56 -5.86
CA HIS A 87 -1.82 17.75 -6.24
C HIS A 87 -2.95 17.40 -7.21
N GLU A 88 -2.69 16.62 -8.25
CA GLU A 88 -3.70 16.15 -9.20
C GLU A 88 -4.83 15.35 -8.52
N ILE A 89 -4.50 14.51 -7.55
CA ILE A 89 -5.50 13.77 -6.77
C ILE A 89 -6.34 14.71 -5.92
N PHE A 90 -5.76 15.73 -5.29
CA PHE A 90 -6.52 16.75 -4.57
C PHE A 90 -7.49 17.51 -5.48
N ASP A 91 -7.02 17.89 -6.67
CA ASP A 91 -7.83 18.62 -7.65
C ASP A 91 -8.97 17.71 -8.18
N THR A 92 -8.68 16.44 -8.46
CA THR A 92 -9.66 15.43 -8.92
C THR A 92 -10.71 15.14 -7.86
N LEU A 93 -10.29 15.10 -6.60
CA LEU A 93 -11.16 14.89 -5.47
C LEU A 93 -12.15 16.05 -5.28
N ASN A 94 -11.86 17.22 -5.86
CA ASN A 94 -12.58 18.48 -5.66
C ASN A 94 -13.00 18.66 -4.19
N LEU A 95 -12.13 18.21 -3.28
CA LEU A 95 -12.42 18.26 -1.87
C LEU A 95 -12.27 19.72 -1.47
N ASP A 96 -13.38 20.33 -1.06
CA ASP A 96 -13.37 21.46 -0.15
C ASP A 96 -12.78 20.98 1.19
N CYS A 97 -11.49 20.66 1.21
CA CYS A 97 -10.72 20.47 2.43
C CYS A 97 -10.69 21.84 3.11
N GLN A 98 -11.73 22.14 3.88
CA GLN A 98 -11.96 23.46 4.48
C GLN A 98 -10.84 23.86 5.44
N THR A 99 -10.03 22.89 5.89
CA THR A 99 -8.91 23.11 6.79
C THR A 99 -7.60 22.50 6.26
N ALA A 100 -6.48 23.14 6.60
CA ALA A 100 -5.14 22.61 6.35
C ALA A 100 -4.94 21.22 6.96
N SER A 101 -5.57 20.94 8.12
CA SER A 101 -5.51 19.64 8.80
C SER A 101 -6.17 18.53 7.99
N GLN A 102 -7.34 18.78 7.38
CA GLN A 102 -8.00 17.81 6.50
C GLN A 102 -7.17 17.55 5.25
N ARG A 103 -6.63 18.61 4.64
CA ARG A 103 -5.74 18.48 3.48
C ARG A 103 -4.50 17.66 3.85
N PHE A 104 -3.90 17.92 5.00
CA PHE A 104 -2.76 17.14 5.48
C PHE A 104 -3.13 15.66 5.70
N ALA A 105 -4.26 15.37 6.35
CA ALA A 105 -4.71 14.00 6.62
C ALA A 105 -4.97 13.20 5.33
N VAL A 106 -5.66 13.81 4.35
CA VAL A 106 -5.89 13.18 3.04
C VAL A 106 -4.57 12.93 2.32
N GLY A 107 -3.67 13.92 2.31
CA GLY A 107 -2.35 13.78 1.69
C GLY A 107 -1.51 12.70 2.37
N TYR A 108 -1.59 12.59 3.70
CA TYR A 108 -0.96 11.53 4.49
C TYR A 108 -1.48 10.15 4.07
N MET A 109 -2.79 9.98 3.93
CA MET A 109 -3.39 8.72 3.47
C MET A 109 -2.96 8.35 2.05
N ILE A 110 -2.98 9.31 1.11
CA ILE A 110 -2.54 9.11 -0.28
C ILE A 110 -1.08 8.66 -0.31
N LYS A 111 -0.19 9.36 0.40
CA LYS A 111 1.23 9.00 0.52
C LYS A 111 1.41 7.59 1.09
N GLY A 112 0.67 7.25 2.14
CA GLY A 112 0.67 5.90 2.72
C GLY A 112 0.24 4.81 1.73
N LEU A 113 -0.79 5.07 0.93
CA LEU A 113 -1.25 4.15 -0.11
C LEU A 113 -0.20 3.94 -1.21
N ILE A 114 0.47 5.01 -1.64
CA ILE A 114 1.55 4.93 -2.63
C ILE A 114 2.71 4.10 -2.08
N ILE A 115 3.15 4.36 -0.84
CA ILE A 115 4.19 3.58 -0.15
C ILE A 115 3.81 2.10 -0.12
N SER A 116 2.58 1.78 0.27
CA SER A 116 2.08 0.41 0.37
C SER A 116 2.10 -0.31 -0.98
N LYS A 117 1.60 0.32 -2.04
CA LYS A 117 1.60 -0.27 -3.39
C LYS A 117 3.00 -0.53 -3.92
N ILE A 118 3.91 0.44 -3.76
CA ILE A 118 5.31 0.28 -4.20
C ILE A 118 6.00 -0.82 -3.39
N THR A 119 5.82 -0.84 -2.07
CA THR A 119 6.33 -1.88 -1.17
C THR A 119 5.88 -3.26 -1.62
N TYR A 120 4.58 -3.44 -1.85
CA TYR A 120 4.02 -4.70 -2.33
C TYR A 120 4.65 -5.15 -3.66
N MET A 121 4.78 -4.25 -4.62
CA MET A 121 5.40 -4.55 -5.91
C MET A 121 6.90 -4.93 -5.77
N ILE A 122 7.66 -4.21 -4.93
CA ILE A 122 9.08 -4.53 -4.66
C ILE A 122 9.21 -5.92 -4.05
N GLU A 123 8.36 -6.26 -3.06
CA GLU A 123 8.42 -7.58 -2.41
C GLU A 123 8.03 -8.71 -3.37
N ILE A 124 7.05 -8.50 -4.25
CA ILE A 124 6.76 -9.47 -5.33
C ILE A 124 7.99 -9.70 -6.21
N LEU A 125 8.66 -8.62 -6.64
CA LEU A 125 9.84 -8.72 -7.50
C LEU A 125 10.99 -9.43 -6.79
N LYS A 126 11.24 -9.10 -5.52
CA LYS A 126 12.24 -9.78 -4.68
C LYS A 126 11.95 -11.27 -4.54
N ASN A 127 10.69 -11.64 -4.34
CA ASN A 127 10.30 -13.05 -4.17
C ASN A 127 10.47 -13.83 -5.48
N ARG A 128 10.05 -13.27 -6.62
CA ARG A 128 10.28 -13.89 -7.94
C ARG A 128 11.77 -14.12 -8.23
N LEU A 129 12.62 -13.15 -7.90
CA LEU A 129 14.07 -13.31 -8.07
C LEU A 129 14.65 -14.41 -7.18
N LYS A 130 14.13 -14.60 -5.95
CA LYS A 130 14.55 -15.71 -5.09
C LYS A 130 14.13 -17.06 -5.66
N ASP A 131 12.91 -17.13 -6.20
CA ASP A 131 12.38 -18.35 -6.82
C ASP A 131 13.19 -18.71 -8.08
N ASP A 132 13.51 -17.73 -8.93
CA ASP A 132 14.32 -17.93 -10.14
C ASP A 132 15.77 -18.37 -9.81
N VAL A 133 16.34 -17.85 -8.71
CA VAL A 133 17.67 -18.28 -8.21
C VAL A 133 17.61 -19.68 -7.59
N ALA A 134 16.51 -20.05 -6.93
CA ALA A 134 16.32 -21.39 -6.36
C ALA A 134 16.20 -22.48 -7.44
N VAL A 135 15.58 -22.17 -8.59
CA VAL A 135 15.48 -23.11 -9.73
C VAL A 135 16.83 -23.38 -10.41
N GLY A 136 17.82 -22.49 -10.23
CA GLY A 136 19.17 -22.63 -10.80
C GLY A 136 20.22 -23.30 -9.89
N ASP A 137 19.89 -23.62 -8.63
CA ASP A 137 20.81 -24.26 -7.70
C ASP A 137 20.47 -25.76 -7.53
N PRO A 138 21.33 -26.70 -7.96
CA PRO A 138 21.11 -28.13 -7.74
C PRO A 138 21.12 -28.54 -6.26
N LYS A 139 21.35 -27.61 -5.32
CA LYS A 139 21.19 -27.81 -3.87
C LYS A 139 19.84 -27.33 -3.29
N SER A 140 18.96 -26.78 -4.11
CA SER A 140 17.63 -26.29 -3.71
C SER A 140 16.58 -27.39 -3.48
N GLU A 141 16.89 -28.67 -3.74
CA GLU A 141 16.05 -29.81 -3.32
C GLU A 141 16.11 -30.06 -1.80
N ARG A 142 16.20 -29.01 -0.98
CA ARG A 142 15.83 -29.11 0.44
C ARG A 142 14.31 -28.95 0.57
N SER A 143 13.66 -29.99 0.07
CA SER A 143 12.57 -30.70 0.72
C SER A 143 11.51 -29.83 1.41
N LEU A 144 10.40 -29.62 0.70
CA LEU A 144 9.10 -29.26 1.27
C LEU A 144 8.61 -30.26 2.35
N ALA A 145 9.34 -31.34 2.62
CA ALA A 145 9.04 -32.29 3.69
C ALA A 145 9.38 -31.79 5.11
N TYR A 146 9.96 -30.59 5.28
CA TYR A 146 10.34 -30.04 6.59
C TYR A 146 9.75 -28.66 6.91
N VAL A 147 8.63 -28.28 6.29
CA VAL A 147 7.89 -27.09 6.72
C VAL A 147 6.92 -27.51 7.81
N GLU A 148 7.26 -27.27 9.08
CA GLU A 148 6.30 -27.41 10.18
C GLU A 148 5.20 -26.34 10.03
N PRO A 149 3.91 -26.73 10.15
CA PRO A 149 2.81 -25.77 10.06
C PRO A 149 2.83 -24.85 11.28
N ILE A 150 2.90 -23.54 11.02
CA ILE A 150 2.69 -22.52 12.05
C ILE A 150 1.19 -22.31 12.18
N GLY A 151 0.58 -23.04 13.11
CA GLY A 151 -0.80 -22.81 13.54
C GLY A 151 -1.50 -24.08 13.99
N ASN A 152 -1.60 -24.29 15.30
CA ASN A 152 -2.60 -25.19 15.87
C ASN A 152 -3.85 -24.34 16.18
N ALA A 153 -4.93 -24.57 15.45
CA ALA A 153 -6.28 -24.13 15.80
C ALA A 153 -7.07 -25.33 16.35
#